data_AF-A0A0K2RCX1-F1
#
_entry.id   AF-A0A0K2RCX1-F1
#
_cell.length_a   1.000
_cell.length_b   1.000
_cell.length_c   1.000
_cell.angle_alpha   90.00
_cell.angle_beta   90.00
_cell.angle_gamma   90.00
#
_symmetry.space_group_name_H-M   'P 1'
#
loop_
_entity.id
_entity.type
_entity.pdbx_description
1 polymer ?
#
loop_
_entity_poly.entity_id
_entity_poly.type
_entity_poly.pdbx_seq_one_letter_code
_entity_poly.pdbx_strand_id
1 'polypeptide(L)' 'MGHWEPTFGLVSVDRQTFVRTPKPSLAWLGSVARAGALSALAH' A
#
# COMPACT_ATOMS: atom_id res chain seq x y z
N MET A 1 -2.93 18.60 -18.10
CA MET A 1 -4.07 18.00 -17.35
C MET A 1 -3.57 16.71 -16.72
N GLY A 2 -3.75 16.49 -15.41
CA GLY A 2 -3.27 15.28 -14.73
C GLY A 2 -4.21 14.09 -14.92
N HIS A 3 -3.66 12.89 -15.03
CA HIS A 3 -4.43 11.63 -15.02
C HIS A 3 -4.27 10.95 -13.66
N TRP A 4 -5.37 10.52 -13.08
CA TRP A 4 -5.46 10.04 -11.70
C TRP A 4 -6.14 8.67 -11.57
N GLU A 5 -6.40 8.00 -12.69
CA GLU A 5 -6.88 6.61 -12.70
C GLU A 5 -5.84 5.61 -12.14
N PRO A 6 -4.52 5.76 -12.41
CA PRO A 6 -3.54 4.86 -11.82
C PRO A 6 -3.41 5.08 -10.30
N THR A 7 -3.56 4.02 -9.51
CA THR A 7 -3.38 4.10 -8.05
C THR A 7 -2.04 3.50 -7.61
N PHE A 8 -1.10 4.33 -7.19
CA PHE A 8 0.22 3.89 -6.70
C PHE A 8 0.28 3.77 -5.16
N GLY A 9 -0.66 4.40 -4.44
CA GLY A 9 -0.64 4.46 -2.97
C GLY A 9 -1.00 3.15 -2.28
N LEU A 10 -0.47 2.98 -1.06
CA LEU A 10 -0.77 1.88 -0.13
C LEU A 10 -2.13 2.04 0.58
N VAL A 11 -2.76 3.21 0.43
CA VAL A 11 -4.08 3.52 0.99
C VAL A 11 -5.00 3.84 -0.18
N SER A 12 -6.12 3.11 -0.26
CA SER A 12 -7.20 3.44 -1.18
C SER A 12 -8.00 4.61 -0.63
N VAL A 13 -8.48 5.48 -1.52
CA VAL A 13 -9.34 6.60 -1.19
C VAL A 13 -10.60 6.51 -2.03
N ASP A 14 -11.75 6.45 -1.37
CA ASP A 14 -13.03 6.65 -2.04
C ASP A 14 -13.13 8.11 -2.51
N ARG A 15 -13.36 8.35 -3.80
CA ARG A 15 -13.33 9.71 -4.37
C ARG A 15 -14.62 10.50 -4.15
N GLN A 16 -15.68 9.86 -3.69
CA GLN A 16 -16.97 10.47 -3.36
C GLN A 16 -17.05 10.82 -1.87
N THR A 17 -16.54 9.93 -1.02
CA THR A 17 -16.68 10.02 0.44
C THR A 17 -15.38 10.37 1.17
N PHE A 18 -14.24 10.31 0.48
CA PHE A 18 -12.90 10.51 1.04
C PHE A 18 -12.48 9.52 2.13
N VAL A 19 -13.24 8.44 2.32
CA VAL A 19 -12.87 7.35 3.23
C VAL A 19 -11.56 6.73 2.77
N ARG A 20 -10.68 6.47 3.75
CA ARG A 20 -9.36 5.88 3.54
C ARG A 20 -9.35 4.44 4.02
N THR A 21 -8.98 3.53 3.14
CA THR A 21 -8.89 2.10 3.46
C THR A 21 -7.48 1.59 3.19
N PRO A 22 -6.79 1.00 4.17
CA PRO A 22 -5.46 0.43 3.95
C PRO A 22 -5.55 -0.75 2.98
N LYS A 23 -4.65 -0.80 1.98
CA LYS A 23 -4.53 -1.96 1.09
C LYS A 23 -3.69 -3.04 1.78
N PRO A 24 -3.86 -4.34 1.42
CA PRO A 24 -3.04 -5.42 1.97
C PRO A 24 -1.52 -5.21 1.82
N SER A 25 -1.08 -4.54 0.76
CA SER A 25 0.32 -4.17 0.54
C SER A 25 0.89 -3.26 1.64
N LEU A 26 0.06 -2.42 2.28
CA LEU A 26 0.46 -1.63 3.44
C LEU A 26 0.83 -2.53 4.62
N ALA A 27 0.02 -3.55 4.89
CA ALA A 27 0.26 -4.47 6.00
C ALA A 27 1.53 -5.29 5.80
N TRP A 28 1.77 -5.74 4.56
CA TRP A 28 3.02 -6.38 4.18
C TRP A 28 4.22 -5.44 4.39
N LEU A 29 4.17 -4.21 3.86
CA LEU A 29 5.26 -3.25 4.02
C LEU A 29 5.52 -2.92 5.49
N GLY A 30 4.47 -2.77 6.29
CA GLY A 30 4.58 -2.55 7.73
C GLY A 30 5.28 -3.72 8.44
N SER A 31 5.03 -4.95 7.99
CA SER A 31 5.70 -6.14 8.53
C SER A 31 7.18 -6.16 8.18
N VAL A 32 7.55 -5.85 6.93
CA VAL A 32 8.94 -5.70 6.49
C VAL A 32 9.66 -4.61 7.29
N ALA A 33 9.03 -3.44 7.45
CA ALA A 33 9.60 -2.32 8.17
C ALA A 33 9.85 -2.66 9.65
N ARG A 34 8.92 -3.38 10.31
CA ARG A 34 9.11 -3.86 11.69
C ARG A 34 10.22 -4.89 11.82
N ALA A 35 10.37 -5.76 10.82
CA ALA A 35 11.45 -6.75 10.80
C ALA A 35 12.82 -6.11 10.50
N GLY A 36 12.84 -4.93 9.86
CA GLY A 36 14.07 -4.28 9.42
C GLY A 36 14.79 -5.05 8.31
N ALA A 37 14.13 -6.02 7.69
CA ALA A 37 14.71 -6.92 6.69
C ALA A 37 13.62 -7.45 5.76
N LEU A 38 14.01 -7.74 4.52
CA LEU A 38 13.21 -8.55 3.62
C LEU A 38 13.55 -10.02 3.90
N SER A 39 12.54 -10.84 4.18
CA SER A 39 12.73 -12.29 4.21
C SER A 39 12.97 -12.75 2.77
N ALA A 40 14.22 -13.06 2.43
CA ALA A 40 14.51 -13.84 1.24
C ALA A 40 14.00 -15.26 1.52
N LEU A 41 12.82 -15.61 1.02
CA LEU A 41 12.49 -17.02 0.84
C LEU A 41 13.58 -17.58 -0.08
N ALA A 42 14.40 -18.48 0.46
CA ALA A 42 15.31 -19.29 -0.35
C ALA A 42 14.43 -20.10 -1.31
N HIS A 43 14.53 -19.76 -2.60
CA HIS A 43 14.16 -20.67 -3.68
C HIS A 43 15.30 -21.65 -3.89
#